data_AF-A0A7Y5KEY4-F1
#
_entry.id   AF-A0A7Y5KEY4-F1
#
_cell.length_a   1.000
_cell.length_b   1.000
_cell.length_c   1.000
_cell.angle_alpha   90.00
_cell.angle_beta   90.00
_cell.angle_gamma   90.00
#
_symmetry.space_group_name_H-M   'P 1'
#
loop_
_entity.id
_entity.type
_entity.pdbx_description
1 polymer ?
#
loop_
_entity_poly.entity_id
_entity_poly.type
_entity_poly.pdbx_seq_one_letter_code
_entity_poly.pdbx_strand_id
1 'polypeptide(L)'
;MKTLARLLRGLMNAFLKFFGDVKVFRFPFFIVYDPGSYHVKGADTREVMRRVQPGDILIRGYKSYLDGYFIPGYFSHAGLYLGEVLPEHKELVPSPKGKKLFRSGEQIVAHAMAEGVFMEDLISFCRCDYMAVLRFPERFSRRDGAQDFSLADFIPEEHELVNALRRGEELLFTQTFPVVFKVALAQVGKSYDFQFNFTNYNNLSCTEYVYFCLKALEPYHGLGPAKKRFLIFNKTVLTPDAFAASVLLEAWKSPSVSSSRWERLRKR
;
A
#
# COMPACT_ATOMS: atom_id res chain seq x y z
N MET A 1 -13.45 -12.48 54.34
CA MET A 1 -12.17 -12.11 53.69
C MET A 1 -11.76 -13.00 52.51
N LYS A 2 -11.90 -14.34 52.56
CA LYS A 2 -11.42 -15.23 51.47
C LYS A 2 -12.24 -15.17 50.16
N THR A 3 -13.51 -14.79 50.22
CA THR A 3 -14.44 -14.73 49.06
C THR A 3 -14.25 -13.49 48.19
N LEU A 4 -14.05 -12.31 48.80
CA LEU A 4 -13.80 -11.05 48.08
C LEU A 4 -12.47 -11.10 47.30
N ALA A 5 -11.44 -11.70 47.91
CA ALA A 5 -10.14 -11.92 47.26
C ALA A 5 -10.18 -12.93 46.09
N ARG A 6 -11.20 -13.80 46.03
CA ARG A 6 -11.39 -14.74 44.91
C ARG A 6 -12.15 -14.06 43.76
N LEU A 7 -13.13 -13.23 44.09
CA LEU A 7 -13.88 -12.42 43.11
C LEU A 7 -12.98 -11.36 42.45
N LEU A 8 -12.17 -10.66 43.25
CA LEU A 8 -11.18 -9.68 42.76
C LEU A 8 -10.12 -10.34 41.88
N ARG A 9 -9.67 -11.56 42.20
CA ARG A 9 -8.75 -12.32 41.33
C ARG A 9 -9.42 -12.78 40.03
N GLY A 10 -10.70 -13.15 40.06
CA GLY A 10 -11.47 -13.48 38.85
C GLY A 10 -11.65 -12.28 37.91
N LEU A 11 -12.02 -11.12 38.48
CA LEU A 11 -12.11 -9.85 37.75
C LEU A 11 -10.75 -9.38 37.24
N MET A 12 -9.70 -9.47 38.06
CA MET A 12 -8.34 -9.09 37.67
C MET A 12 -7.79 -10.03 36.59
N ASN A 13 -8.07 -11.34 36.64
CA ASN A 13 -7.69 -12.26 35.57
C ASN A 13 -8.50 -12.05 34.29
N ALA A 14 -9.80 -11.72 34.38
CA ALA A 14 -10.62 -11.36 33.22
C ALA A 14 -10.17 -10.02 32.61
N PHE A 15 -9.81 -9.05 33.45
CA PHE A 15 -9.25 -7.76 33.06
C PHE A 15 -7.84 -7.89 32.46
N LEU A 16 -6.98 -8.73 33.03
CA LEU A 16 -5.65 -9.06 32.48
C LEU A 16 -5.75 -9.81 31.15
N LYS A 17 -6.76 -10.68 30.98
CA LYS A 17 -7.04 -11.34 29.70
C LYS A 17 -7.53 -10.33 28.67
N PHE A 18 -8.44 -9.44 29.05
CA PHE A 18 -8.92 -8.34 28.21
C PHE A 18 -7.81 -7.37 27.78
N PHE A 19 -6.85 -7.03 28.65
CA PHE A 19 -5.71 -6.18 28.30
C PHE A 19 -4.55 -6.93 27.63
N GLY A 20 -4.40 -8.24 27.87
CA GLY A 20 -3.41 -9.09 27.20
C GLY A 20 -3.74 -9.35 25.73
N ASP A 21 -5.04 -9.38 25.40
CA ASP A 21 -5.57 -9.59 24.05
C ASP A 21 -5.72 -8.27 23.27
N VAL A 22 -5.42 -7.11 23.86
CA VAL A 22 -5.48 -5.81 23.16
C VAL A 22 -4.07 -5.35 22.83
N LYS A 23 -3.64 -5.62 21.58
CA LYS A 23 -2.40 -5.05 21.06
C LYS A 23 -2.66 -3.63 20.58
N VAL A 24 -2.22 -2.67 21.39
CA VAL A 24 -2.18 -1.27 21.00
C VAL A 24 -0.90 -1.06 20.19
N PHE A 25 -1.03 -0.95 18.87
CA PHE A 25 0.08 -0.48 18.05
C PHE A 25 0.20 1.03 18.24
N ARG A 26 1.41 1.47 18.61
CA ARG A 26 1.70 2.88 18.89
C ARG A 26 1.35 3.77 17.70
N PHE A 27 1.46 3.24 16.48
CA PHE A 27 0.95 3.89 15.28
C PHE A 27 0.99 2.97 14.05
N PRO A 28 0.03 3.08 13.11
CA PRO A 28 -1.23 3.84 13.19
C PRO A 28 -2.10 3.32 14.35
N PHE A 29 -2.99 4.14 14.90
CA PHE A 29 -3.89 3.75 15.99
C PHE A 29 -4.80 2.59 15.56
N PHE A 30 -4.33 1.36 15.79
CA PHE A 30 -5.08 0.15 15.61
C PHE A 30 -5.37 -0.44 16.97
N ILE A 31 -6.64 -0.46 17.35
CA ILE A 31 -7.10 -1.30 18.47
C ILE A 31 -7.29 -2.68 17.87
N VAL A 32 -6.32 -3.55 18.11
CA VAL A 32 -6.39 -4.95 17.73
C VAL A 32 -6.96 -5.69 18.91
N TYR A 33 -8.18 -6.19 18.75
CA TYR A 33 -8.66 -7.26 19.60
C TYR A 33 -8.11 -8.57 19.02
N ASP A 34 -7.14 -9.19 19.71
CA ASP A 34 -6.38 -10.37 19.31
C ASP A 34 -6.97 -11.65 19.93
N PRO A 35 -7.88 -12.36 19.25
CA PRO A 35 -8.18 -13.75 19.59
C PRO A 35 -7.21 -14.75 18.91
N GLY A 36 -6.21 -14.30 18.12
CA GLY A 36 -5.27 -15.16 17.41
C GLY A 36 -4.30 -14.47 16.42
N SER A 37 -3.19 -15.16 16.13
CA SER A 37 -2.13 -14.72 15.18
C SER A 37 -2.62 -14.46 13.74
N TYR A 38 -2.01 -13.47 13.06
CA TYR A 38 -2.24 -13.09 11.66
C TYR A 38 -2.46 -14.28 10.72
N HIS A 39 -3.45 -14.19 9.84
CA HIS A 39 -3.80 -15.28 8.93
C HIS A 39 -2.75 -15.55 7.83
N VAL A 40 -1.98 -14.56 7.38
CA VAL A 40 -0.80 -14.80 6.52
C VAL A 40 0.29 -15.41 7.39
N LYS A 41 0.72 -16.64 7.06
CA LYS A 41 1.71 -17.40 7.83
C LYS A 41 3.07 -17.39 7.13
N GLY A 42 4.10 -17.87 7.82
CA GLY A 42 5.46 -17.88 7.28
C GLY A 42 5.63 -18.69 5.99
N ALA A 43 4.78 -19.69 5.72
CA ALA A 43 4.78 -20.39 4.43
C ALA A 43 4.33 -19.46 3.29
N ASP A 44 3.26 -18.70 3.51
CA ASP A 44 2.75 -17.68 2.58
C ASP A 44 3.80 -16.58 2.39
N THR A 45 4.40 -16.07 3.48
CA THR A 45 5.45 -15.05 3.41
C THR A 45 6.62 -15.52 2.55
N ARG A 46 7.12 -16.75 2.75
CA ARG A 46 8.19 -17.29 1.91
C ARG A 46 7.79 -17.43 0.44
N GLU A 47 6.52 -17.73 0.17
CA GLU A 47 6.03 -17.77 -1.20
C GLU A 47 6.02 -16.38 -1.83
N VAL A 48 5.52 -15.37 -1.11
CA VAL A 48 5.58 -13.97 -1.52
C VAL A 48 7.02 -13.56 -1.81
N MET A 49 7.95 -13.80 -0.89
CA MET A 49 9.38 -13.47 -1.04
C MET A 49 10.02 -14.06 -2.31
N ARG A 50 9.59 -15.25 -2.75
CA ARG A 50 10.08 -15.89 -3.98
C ARG A 50 9.43 -15.36 -5.24
N ARG A 51 8.21 -14.81 -5.14
CA ARG A 51 7.41 -14.40 -6.30
C ARG A 51 7.50 -12.92 -6.60
N VAL A 52 7.64 -12.06 -5.59
CA VAL A 52 7.61 -10.61 -5.77
C VAL A 52 8.74 -10.13 -6.69
N GLN A 53 8.44 -9.09 -7.47
CA GLN A 53 9.37 -8.43 -8.37
C GLN A 53 9.32 -6.92 -8.14
N PRO A 54 10.45 -6.20 -8.26
CA PRO A 54 10.49 -4.76 -8.10
C PRO A 54 9.40 -4.08 -8.95
N GLY A 55 8.63 -3.19 -8.33
CA GLY A 55 7.48 -2.51 -8.94
C GLY A 55 6.13 -3.17 -8.72
N ASP A 56 6.09 -4.34 -8.08
CA ASP A 56 4.84 -4.94 -7.61
C ASP A 56 4.12 -4.04 -6.59
N ILE A 57 2.79 -4.00 -6.69
CA ILE A 57 1.91 -3.32 -5.75
C ILE A 57 1.37 -4.36 -4.77
N LEU A 58 1.60 -4.14 -3.48
CA LEU A 58 1.15 -5.02 -2.42
C LEU A 58 -0.04 -4.38 -1.74
N ILE A 59 -1.18 -5.05 -1.76
CA ILE A 59 -2.39 -4.64 -1.03
C ILE A 59 -2.66 -5.63 0.09
N ARG A 60 -3.00 -5.13 1.28
CA ARG A 60 -3.24 -5.95 2.46
C ARG A 60 -4.44 -5.46 3.26
N GLY A 61 -4.98 -6.35 4.10
CA GLY A 61 -6.02 -6.03 5.06
C GLY A 61 -5.92 -6.88 6.31
N TYR A 62 -6.62 -6.42 7.33
CA TYR A 62 -6.64 -6.99 8.66
C TYR A 62 -8.05 -7.46 9.01
N LYS A 63 -8.17 -8.49 9.85
CA LYS A 63 -9.43 -8.93 10.45
C LYS A 63 -9.52 -8.34 11.86
N SER A 64 -10.71 -7.91 12.26
CA SER A 64 -11.01 -7.39 13.61
C SER A 64 -10.35 -6.04 13.97
N TYR A 65 -9.77 -5.34 13.00
CA TYR A 65 -9.32 -3.96 13.20
C TYR A 65 -10.54 -3.01 13.05
N LEU A 66 -10.57 -1.94 13.86
CA LEU A 66 -11.58 -0.87 13.79
C LEU A 66 -11.31 0.12 12.62
N ASP A 67 -10.54 -0.28 11.62
CA ASP A 67 -10.16 0.49 10.44
C ASP A 67 -11.25 0.51 9.35
N GLY A 68 -12.27 -0.37 9.45
CA GLY A 68 -13.46 -0.35 8.58
C GLY A 68 -14.25 0.97 8.58
N TYR A 69 -13.96 1.90 9.50
CA TYR A 69 -14.54 3.25 9.53
C TYR A 69 -13.79 4.29 8.69
N PHE A 70 -12.53 4.06 8.29
CA PHE A 70 -11.68 5.11 7.70
C PHE A 70 -11.31 4.91 6.22
N ILE A 71 -11.24 3.68 5.70
CA ILE A 71 -10.97 3.40 4.28
C ILE A 71 -12.01 2.41 3.74
N PRO A 72 -12.86 2.81 2.78
CA PRO A 72 -13.87 1.91 2.21
C PRO A 72 -13.20 0.88 1.29
N GLY A 73 -13.44 -0.41 1.52
CA GLY A 73 -12.90 -1.48 0.68
C GLY A 73 -12.73 -2.80 1.42
N TYR A 74 -12.34 -3.84 0.69
CA TYR A 74 -11.91 -5.11 1.26
C TYR A 74 -10.48 -5.03 1.78
N PHE A 75 -9.56 -4.47 0.99
CA PHE A 75 -8.19 -4.19 1.41
C PHE A 75 -8.11 -2.79 2.05
N SER A 76 -7.36 -2.67 3.15
CA SER A 76 -7.24 -1.42 3.91
C SER A 76 -5.92 -0.70 3.70
N HIS A 77 -4.91 -1.34 3.09
CA HIS A 77 -3.59 -0.73 2.89
C HIS A 77 -2.94 -1.12 1.56
N ALA A 78 -2.06 -0.24 1.07
CA ALA A 78 -1.26 -0.46 -0.13
C ALA A 78 0.22 -0.07 0.11
N GLY A 79 1.12 -0.73 -0.60
CA GLY A 79 2.55 -0.43 -0.63
C GLY A 79 3.17 -0.79 -1.98
N LEU A 80 4.30 -0.17 -2.29
CA LEU A 80 5.09 -0.43 -3.49
C LEU A 80 6.33 -1.23 -3.10
N TYR A 81 6.51 -2.40 -3.70
CA TYR A 81 7.72 -3.19 -3.49
C TYR A 81 8.85 -2.66 -4.35
N LEU A 82 9.94 -2.27 -3.69
CA LEU A 82 11.11 -1.68 -4.33
C LEU A 82 12.16 -2.71 -4.73
N GLY A 83 12.14 -3.90 -4.12
CA GLY A 83 13.22 -4.87 -4.24
C GLY A 83 14.43 -4.44 -3.41
N GLU A 84 15.62 -4.62 -3.99
CA GLU A 84 16.87 -4.27 -3.33
C GLU A 84 17.06 -2.75 -3.27
N VAL A 85 17.31 -2.25 -2.06
CA VAL A 85 17.66 -0.86 -1.81
C VAL A 85 19.02 -0.82 -1.16
N LEU A 86 20.02 -0.34 -1.90
CA LEU A 86 21.37 -0.10 -1.41
C LEU A 86 21.47 1.18 -0.56
N PRO A 87 22.43 1.27 0.38
CA PRO A 87 22.66 2.47 1.19
C PRO A 87 22.85 3.76 0.38
N GLU A 88 23.48 3.69 -0.79
CA GLU A 88 23.75 4.84 -1.67
C GLU A 88 22.47 5.49 -2.20
N HIS A 89 21.37 4.73 -2.33
CA HIS A 89 20.07 5.26 -2.75
C HIS A 89 19.49 6.28 -1.77
N LYS A 90 20.06 6.40 -0.56
CA LYS A 90 19.70 7.44 0.41
C LYS A 90 19.86 8.86 -0.14
N GLU A 91 20.72 9.07 -1.14
CA GLU A 91 20.87 10.37 -1.82
C GLU A 91 19.65 10.76 -2.67
N LEU A 92 18.82 9.78 -3.06
CA LEU A 92 17.54 10.05 -3.74
C LEU A 92 16.44 10.52 -2.77
N VAL A 93 16.70 10.52 -1.46
CA VAL A 93 15.75 10.98 -0.43
C VAL A 93 16.08 12.43 -0.04
N PRO A 94 15.28 13.43 -0.46
CA PRO A 94 15.64 14.83 -0.33
C PRO A 94 15.48 15.37 1.09
N SER A 95 14.52 14.84 1.86
CA SER A 95 14.16 15.42 3.16
C SER A 95 15.03 14.84 4.30
N PRO A 96 15.50 15.66 5.27
CA PRO A 96 16.21 15.16 6.44
C PRO A 96 15.38 14.16 7.28
N LYS A 97 14.05 14.39 7.36
CA LYS A 97 13.10 13.45 7.97
C LYS A 97 13.09 12.13 7.21
N GLY A 98 13.02 12.19 5.88
CA GLY A 98 13.09 11.03 4.99
C GLY A 98 14.38 10.25 5.16
N LYS A 99 15.54 10.92 5.23
CA LYS A 99 16.84 10.26 5.47
C LYS A 99 16.90 9.48 6.79
N LYS A 100 16.06 9.79 7.79
CA LYS A 100 15.90 9.01 9.03
C LYS A 100 14.98 7.79 8.87
N LEU A 101 13.97 7.93 8.00
CA LEU A 101 12.98 6.89 7.69
C LEU A 101 13.43 5.96 6.56
N PHE A 102 14.52 6.29 5.87
CA PHE A 102 15.16 5.44 4.87
C PHE A 102 15.59 4.10 5.48
N ARG A 103 15.42 3.04 4.69
CA ARG A 103 15.88 1.69 4.98
C ARG A 103 16.50 1.09 3.73
N SER A 104 17.64 0.43 3.90
CA SER A 104 18.29 -0.40 2.89
C SER A 104 18.06 -1.87 3.21
N GLY A 105 18.07 -2.73 2.19
CA GLY A 105 17.90 -4.17 2.33
C GLY A 105 17.51 -4.84 1.00
N GLU A 106 17.47 -6.16 0.98
CA GLU A 106 17.22 -6.96 -0.24
C GLU A 106 15.76 -6.89 -0.72
N GLN A 107 14.80 -6.79 0.23
CA GLN A 107 13.38 -6.87 -0.06
C GLN A 107 12.62 -5.76 0.69
N ILE A 108 12.61 -4.56 0.13
CA ILE A 108 12.03 -3.39 0.77
C ILE A 108 10.67 -3.03 0.16
N VAL A 109 9.73 -2.65 1.01
CA VAL A 109 8.44 -2.05 0.65
C VAL A 109 8.41 -0.60 1.12
N ALA A 110 8.07 0.31 0.22
CA ALA A 110 7.77 1.69 0.58
C ALA A 110 6.26 1.92 0.57
N HIS A 111 5.76 2.66 1.56
CA HIS A 111 4.33 2.90 1.75
C HIS A 111 4.12 4.11 2.66
N ALA A 112 2.91 4.67 2.64
CA ALA A 112 2.54 5.79 3.48
C ALA A 112 1.58 5.35 4.59
N MET A 113 1.91 5.71 5.83
CA MET A 113 0.98 5.66 6.96
C MET A 113 0.97 7.03 7.62
N ALA A 114 0.20 7.21 8.68
CA ALA A 114 0.02 8.50 9.33
C ALA A 114 1.32 9.24 9.75
N GLU A 115 2.45 8.55 9.92
CA GLU A 115 3.77 9.14 10.26
C GLU A 115 4.45 9.77 9.02
N GLY A 116 3.92 9.45 7.85
CA GLY A 116 4.41 9.82 6.54
C GLY A 116 4.73 8.61 5.66
N VAL A 117 5.42 8.88 4.56
CA VAL A 117 6.01 7.86 3.70
C VAL A 117 7.28 7.31 4.35
N PHE A 118 7.36 6.00 4.50
CA PHE A 118 8.54 5.31 5.05
C PHE A 118 8.73 3.94 4.39
N MET A 119 9.78 3.25 4.80
CA MET A 119 10.23 1.99 4.20
C MET A 119 10.26 0.90 5.29
N GLU A 120 9.74 -0.29 4.96
CA GLU A 120 9.79 -1.47 5.82
C GLU A 120 10.25 -2.70 5.04
N ASP A 121 10.69 -3.73 5.77
CA ASP A 121 11.05 -5.03 5.19
C ASP A 121 9.79 -5.79 4.72
N LEU A 122 9.89 -6.54 3.62
CA LEU A 122 8.78 -7.32 3.07
C LEU A 122 8.17 -8.29 4.09
N ILE A 123 8.98 -8.93 4.94
CA ILE A 123 8.51 -9.85 5.98
C ILE A 123 7.65 -9.10 6.98
N SER A 124 8.06 -7.89 7.36
CA SER A 124 7.26 -7.01 8.23
C SER A 124 5.96 -6.63 7.54
N PHE A 125 6.02 -6.30 6.24
CA PHE A 125 4.83 -5.95 5.47
C PHE A 125 3.81 -7.12 5.38
N CYS A 126 4.29 -8.36 5.32
CA CYS A 126 3.45 -9.56 5.25
C CYS A 126 2.69 -9.88 6.54
N ARG A 127 2.93 -9.17 7.65
CA ARG A 127 2.22 -9.34 8.92
C ARG A 127 0.80 -8.77 8.84
N CYS A 128 -0.09 -9.53 8.22
CA CYS A 128 -1.49 -9.16 7.97
C CYS A 128 -2.39 -10.40 7.86
N ASP A 129 -3.70 -10.21 7.74
CA ASP A 129 -4.62 -11.34 7.64
C ASP A 129 -4.86 -11.82 6.21
N TYR A 130 -4.78 -10.90 5.26
CA TYR A 130 -4.91 -11.23 3.85
C TYR A 130 -4.21 -10.18 3.02
N MET A 131 -3.61 -10.60 1.91
CA MET A 131 -2.92 -9.70 0.99
C MET A 131 -2.93 -10.25 -0.42
N ALA A 132 -2.68 -9.39 -1.39
CA ALA A 132 -2.44 -9.73 -2.78
C ALA A 132 -1.28 -8.91 -3.34
N VAL A 133 -0.61 -9.49 -4.34
CA VAL A 133 0.50 -8.90 -5.08
C VAL A 133 0.02 -8.69 -6.51
N LEU A 134 0.06 -7.44 -6.95
CA LEU A 134 -0.37 -7.00 -8.26
C LEU A 134 0.83 -6.52 -9.06
N ARG A 135 0.86 -6.86 -10.35
CA ARG A 135 2.05 -6.70 -11.19
C ARG A 135 1.71 -6.09 -12.54
N PHE A 136 2.57 -5.19 -13.02
CA PHE A 136 2.55 -4.79 -14.43
C PHE A 136 3.03 -5.94 -15.32
N PRO A 137 2.40 -6.20 -16.48
CA PRO A 137 2.97 -7.12 -17.44
C PRO A 137 4.36 -6.66 -17.87
N GLU A 138 5.16 -7.59 -18.39
CA GLU A 138 6.52 -7.28 -18.87
C GLU A 138 6.51 -6.13 -19.87
N ARG A 139 5.53 -6.14 -20.78
CA ARG A 139 5.29 -5.12 -21.80
C ARG A 139 3.88 -4.56 -21.67
N PHE A 140 3.76 -3.25 -21.81
CA PHE A 140 2.48 -2.57 -21.79
C PHE A 140 2.49 -1.33 -22.68
N SER A 141 1.33 -0.99 -23.21
CA SER A 141 1.10 0.22 -23.99
C SER A 141 -0.06 1.01 -23.40
N ARG A 142 -0.29 2.22 -23.90
CA ARG A 142 -1.45 3.01 -23.52
C ARG A 142 -2.76 2.27 -23.82
N ARG A 143 -3.77 2.44 -22.96
CA ARG A 143 -5.15 1.95 -23.18
C ARG A 143 -5.95 2.90 -24.07
N ASP A 144 -6.92 2.35 -24.78
CA ASP A 144 -7.88 3.15 -25.54
C ASP A 144 -8.64 4.10 -24.63
N GLY A 145 -8.77 5.35 -25.08
CA GLY A 145 -9.45 6.42 -24.34
C GLY A 145 -8.74 6.90 -23.07
N ALA A 146 -7.47 6.53 -22.84
CA ALA A 146 -6.68 7.15 -21.78
C ALA A 146 -6.63 8.68 -21.95
N GLN A 147 -6.74 9.41 -20.85
CA GLN A 147 -6.65 10.87 -20.85
C GLN A 147 -5.19 11.32 -20.85
N ASP A 148 -4.95 12.51 -21.41
CA ASP A 148 -3.67 13.18 -21.27
C ASP A 148 -3.68 14.11 -20.06
N PHE A 149 -2.58 14.05 -19.31
CA PHE A 149 -2.39 14.85 -18.10
C PHE A 149 -1.39 15.97 -18.34
N SER A 150 -1.51 17.06 -17.57
CA SER A 150 -0.50 18.12 -17.57
C SER A 150 0.83 17.58 -17.08
N LEU A 151 1.94 17.87 -17.79
CA LEU A 151 3.27 17.44 -17.39
C LEU A 151 3.87 18.27 -16.23
N ALA A 152 3.15 19.28 -15.73
CA ALA A 152 3.66 20.22 -14.73
C ALA A 152 4.16 19.58 -13.43
N ASP A 153 3.56 18.45 -13.03
CA ASP A 153 3.88 17.75 -11.77
C ASP A 153 4.86 16.57 -11.94
N PHE A 154 5.46 16.40 -13.12
CA PHE A 154 6.31 15.27 -13.48
C PHE A 154 7.79 15.66 -13.55
N ILE A 155 8.68 14.76 -13.14
CA ILE A 155 10.13 14.94 -13.36
C ILE A 155 10.48 14.67 -14.84
N PRO A 156 11.62 15.16 -15.36
CA PRO A 156 12.00 14.98 -16.77
C PRO A 156 11.98 13.51 -17.23
N GLU A 157 12.42 12.58 -16.38
CA GLU A 157 12.42 11.15 -16.71
C GLU A 157 11.01 10.57 -16.82
N GLU A 158 10.03 11.12 -16.08
CA GLU A 158 8.62 10.75 -16.25
C GLU A 158 8.04 11.34 -17.54
N HIS A 159 8.52 12.49 -18.02
CA HIS A 159 8.04 13.07 -19.29
C HIS A 159 8.30 12.12 -20.46
N GLU A 160 9.45 11.45 -20.48
CA GLU A 160 9.78 10.48 -21.51
C GLU A 160 8.81 9.29 -21.52
N LEU A 161 8.49 8.74 -20.34
CA LEU A 161 7.53 7.65 -20.20
C LEU A 161 6.12 8.06 -20.67
N VAL A 162 5.66 9.24 -20.23
CA VAL A 162 4.34 9.76 -20.62
C VAL A 162 4.28 10.03 -22.12
N ASN A 163 5.33 10.60 -22.70
CA ASN A 163 5.38 10.90 -24.13
C ASN A 163 5.47 9.64 -24.99
N ALA A 164 6.20 8.61 -24.54
CA ALA A 164 6.19 7.29 -25.20
C ALA A 164 4.78 6.69 -25.24
N LEU A 165 4.09 6.67 -24.09
CA LEU A 165 2.71 6.18 -24.03
C LEU A 165 1.75 7.03 -24.89
N ARG A 166 1.94 8.36 -24.96
CA ARG A 166 1.18 9.25 -25.86
C ARG A 166 1.35 8.92 -27.33
N ARG A 167 2.56 8.51 -27.74
CA ARG A 167 2.85 8.07 -29.11
C ARG A 167 2.35 6.65 -29.39
N GLY A 168 1.77 5.97 -28.40
CA GLY A 168 1.28 4.60 -28.52
C GLY A 168 2.40 3.56 -28.47
N GLU A 169 3.58 3.94 -27.97
CA GLU A 169 4.72 3.03 -27.85
C GLU A 169 4.47 1.96 -26.77
N GLU A 170 5.05 0.80 -26.99
CA GLU A 170 5.10 -0.28 -26.00
C GLU A 170 6.32 -0.07 -25.09
N LEU A 171 6.09 -0.04 -23.78
CA LEU A 171 7.11 0.09 -22.75
C LEU A 171 7.43 -1.26 -22.13
N LEU A 172 8.71 -1.47 -21.84
CA LEU A 172 9.18 -2.58 -21.00
C LEU A 172 9.20 -2.13 -19.54
N PHE A 173 8.54 -2.88 -18.65
CA PHE A 173 8.42 -2.47 -17.25
C PHE A 173 9.78 -2.39 -16.54
N THR A 174 10.73 -3.26 -16.88
CA THR A 174 12.09 -3.23 -16.32
C THR A 174 12.85 -1.95 -16.66
N GLN A 175 12.55 -1.29 -17.79
CA GLN A 175 13.12 0.00 -18.17
C GLN A 175 12.37 1.19 -17.54
N THR A 176 11.11 0.97 -17.18
CA THR A 176 10.25 1.97 -16.53
C THR A 176 10.51 2.06 -15.03
N PHE A 177 10.76 0.92 -14.38
CA PHE A 177 10.86 0.82 -12.94
C PHE A 177 11.95 1.73 -12.30
N PRO A 178 13.14 1.94 -12.89
CA PRO A 178 14.14 2.86 -12.33
C PRO A 178 13.60 4.29 -12.10
N VAL A 179 12.70 4.78 -12.98
CA VAL A 179 12.05 6.08 -12.81
C VAL A 179 11.07 6.04 -11.63
N VAL A 180 10.24 5.00 -11.57
CA VAL A 180 9.29 4.77 -10.47
C VAL A 180 10.02 4.67 -9.12
N PHE A 181 11.13 3.94 -9.08
CA PHE A 181 11.99 3.78 -7.91
C PHE A 181 12.54 5.12 -7.42
N LYS A 182 13.05 5.95 -8.33
CA LYS A 182 13.52 7.30 -8.02
C LYS A 182 12.40 8.17 -7.44
N VAL A 183 11.22 8.16 -8.06
CA VAL A 183 10.05 8.90 -7.58
C VAL A 183 9.64 8.42 -6.18
N ALA A 184 9.61 7.11 -5.97
CA ALA A 184 9.24 6.47 -4.70
C ALA A 184 10.16 6.90 -3.55
N LEU A 185 11.48 6.90 -3.75
CA LEU A 185 12.44 7.36 -2.75
C LEU A 185 12.35 8.87 -2.50
N ALA A 186 12.09 9.66 -3.53
CA ALA A 186 11.95 11.11 -3.39
C ALA A 186 10.76 11.52 -2.48
N GLN A 187 9.76 10.64 -2.31
CA GLN A 187 8.63 10.90 -1.40
C GLN A 187 8.89 10.48 0.04
N VAL A 188 9.95 9.70 0.33
CA VAL A 188 10.21 9.21 1.69
C VAL A 188 10.36 10.39 2.65
N GLY A 189 9.60 10.34 3.75
CA GLY A 189 9.51 11.39 4.76
C GLY A 189 8.40 12.43 4.57
N LYS A 190 7.73 12.47 3.39
CA LYS A 190 6.52 13.31 3.22
C LYS A 190 5.45 12.89 4.21
N SER A 191 4.68 13.86 4.70
CA SER A 191 3.62 13.62 5.68
C SER A 191 2.42 12.90 5.05
N TYR A 192 1.50 12.42 5.88
CA TYR A 192 0.31 11.67 5.44
C TYR A 192 -0.92 12.57 5.35
N ASP A 193 -1.79 12.34 4.36
CA ASP A 193 -3.09 13.02 4.27
C ASP A 193 -4.23 12.11 4.75
N PHE A 194 -4.88 12.48 5.85
CA PHE A 194 -6.10 11.82 6.30
C PHE A 194 -7.33 12.25 5.51
N GLN A 195 -7.23 13.31 4.70
CA GLN A 195 -8.35 13.82 3.95
C GLN A 195 -8.56 13.11 2.61
N PHE A 196 -7.61 12.27 2.15
CA PHE A 196 -7.61 11.64 0.83
C PHE A 196 -7.86 12.68 -0.26
N ASN A 197 -7.07 13.74 -0.26
CA ASN A 197 -7.22 14.83 -1.19
C ASN A 197 -6.11 14.83 -2.26
N PHE A 198 -6.45 14.33 -3.46
CA PHE A 198 -5.59 14.31 -4.65
C PHE A 198 -5.22 15.69 -5.21
N THR A 199 -5.65 16.78 -4.58
CA THR A 199 -5.27 18.15 -4.98
C THR A 199 -4.10 18.72 -4.18
N ASN A 200 -3.63 18.06 -3.11
CA ASN A 200 -2.52 18.55 -2.28
C ASN A 200 -1.47 17.47 -2.01
N TYR A 201 -0.42 17.42 -2.83
CA TYR A 201 0.66 16.43 -2.75
C TYR A 201 1.67 16.62 -1.59
N ASN A 202 1.39 17.52 -0.63
CA ASN A 202 2.23 17.72 0.55
C ASN A 202 2.01 16.62 1.60
N ASN A 203 0.86 15.95 1.54
CA ASN A 203 0.44 14.89 2.43
C ASN A 203 -0.08 13.72 1.57
N LEU A 204 0.39 12.49 1.77
CA LEU A 204 0.01 11.34 0.92
C LEU A 204 -0.56 10.19 1.76
N SER A 205 -1.78 9.74 1.42
CA SER A 205 -2.29 8.45 1.89
C SER A 205 -1.57 7.26 1.25
N CYS A 206 -1.80 6.03 1.74
CA CYS A 206 -1.13 4.84 1.22
C CYS A 206 -1.36 4.62 -0.28
N THR A 207 -2.59 4.83 -0.73
CA THR A 207 -3.00 4.68 -2.14
C THR A 207 -2.56 5.87 -2.99
N GLU A 208 -2.62 7.09 -2.46
CA GLU A 208 -2.10 8.29 -3.12
C GLU A 208 -0.60 8.21 -3.33
N TYR A 209 0.15 7.69 -2.35
CA TYR A 209 1.59 7.48 -2.48
C TYR A 209 1.91 6.49 -3.61
N VAL A 210 1.27 5.31 -3.61
CA VAL A 210 1.49 4.31 -4.66
C VAL A 210 1.09 4.86 -6.03
N TYR A 211 -0.06 5.53 -6.12
CA TYR A 211 -0.48 6.22 -7.35
C TYR A 211 0.52 7.29 -7.79
N PHE A 212 1.00 8.13 -6.88
CA PHE A 212 1.96 9.18 -7.21
C PHE A 212 3.26 8.61 -7.78
N CYS A 213 3.71 7.44 -7.30
CA CYS A 213 4.89 6.77 -7.85
C CYS A 213 4.65 6.19 -9.26
N LEU A 214 3.39 5.91 -9.60
CA LEU A 214 2.98 5.25 -10.84
C LEU A 214 2.23 6.17 -11.81
N LYS A 215 2.02 7.45 -11.48
CA LYS A 215 1.19 8.40 -12.23
C LYS A 215 1.60 8.54 -13.70
N ALA A 216 2.89 8.39 -14.01
CA ALA A 216 3.39 8.40 -15.39
C ALA A 216 2.85 7.24 -16.23
N LEU A 217 2.40 6.17 -15.58
CA LEU A 217 1.88 4.93 -16.17
C LEU A 217 0.35 4.87 -16.15
N GLU A 218 -0.32 5.93 -15.68
CA GLU A 218 -1.78 6.02 -15.69
C GLU A 218 -2.39 5.79 -17.07
N PRO A 219 -1.79 6.27 -18.18
CA PRO A 219 -2.28 5.94 -19.51
C PRO A 219 -2.31 4.45 -19.83
N TYR A 220 -1.68 3.57 -19.05
CA TYR A 220 -1.88 2.11 -19.13
C TYR A 220 -2.87 1.63 -18.06
N HIS A 221 -2.55 1.85 -16.77
CA HIS A 221 -3.29 1.19 -15.70
C HIS A 221 -4.68 1.81 -15.44
N GLY A 222 -4.91 3.06 -15.87
CA GLY A 222 -6.18 3.77 -15.76
C GLY A 222 -6.67 3.96 -14.33
N LEU A 223 -5.76 3.91 -13.36
CA LEU A 223 -6.07 4.13 -11.94
C LEU A 223 -6.09 5.63 -11.71
N GLY A 224 -7.18 6.28 -12.12
CA GLY A 224 -7.40 7.69 -11.83
C GLY A 224 -8.11 7.87 -10.48
N PRO A 225 -7.96 9.03 -9.83
CA PRO A 225 -8.75 9.39 -8.66
C PRO A 225 -10.25 9.42 -9.01
N ALA A 226 -11.05 8.51 -8.43
CA ALA A 226 -12.49 8.46 -8.68
C ALA A 226 -13.28 9.29 -7.66
N LYS A 227 -14.24 10.10 -8.10
CA LYS A 227 -15.18 10.78 -7.19
C LYS A 227 -16.09 9.75 -6.53
N LYS A 228 -15.97 9.56 -5.21
CA LYS A 228 -16.92 8.77 -4.41
C LYS A 228 -17.83 9.68 -3.60
N ARG A 229 -19.13 9.35 -3.61
CA ARG A 229 -20.15 10.00 -2.78
C ARG A 229 -20.16 9.36 -1.40
N PHE A 230 -19.84 10.12 -0.37
CA PHE A 230 -20.08 9.77 1.02
C PHE A 230 -21.42 10.35 1.49
N LEU A 231 -21.89 9.93 2.68
CA LEU A 231 -23.22 10.25 3.20
C LEU A 231 -23.49 11.77 3.30
N ILE A 232 -22.44 12.59 3.47
CA ILE A 232 -22.54 14.05 3.72
C ILE A 232 -21.65 14.88 2.76
N PHE A 233 -20.75 14.27 2.00
CA PHE A 233 -19.82 14.98 1.11
C PHE A 233 -19.33 14.10 -0.05
N ASN A 234 -18.83 14.72 -1.13
CA ASN A 234 -18.11 14.03 -2.19
C ASN A 234 -16.60 14.15 -1.93
N LYS A 235 -15.87 13.04 -2.01
CA LYS A 235 -14.40 13.04 -1.99
C LYS A 235 -13.86 12.21 -3.13
N THR A 236 -12.80 12.68 -3.74
CA THR A 236 -12.04 11.93 -4.73
C THR A 236 -11.14 10.95 -3.98
N VAL A 237 -11.33 9.64 -4.13
CA VAL A 237 -10.61 8.62 -3.34
C VAL A 237 -10.15 7.48 -4.23
N LEU A 238 -8.87 7.13 -4.14
CA LEU A 238 -8.36 5.85 -4.65
C LEU A 238 -8.30 4.85 -3.49
N THR A 239 -9.02 3.75 -3.61
CA THR A 239 -9.04 2.68 -2.58
C THR A 239 -8.07 1.56 -2.93
N PRO A 240 -7.54 0.80 -1.96
CA PRO A 240 -6.67 -0.35 -2.26
C PRO A 240 -7.33 -1.36 -3.21
N ASP A 241 -8.64 -1.57 -3.07
CA ASP A 241 -9.47 -2.39 -3.98
C ASP A 241 -9.41 -1.93 -5.45
N ALA A 242 -9.13 -0.66 -5.72
CA ALA A 242 -9.05 -0.15 -7.10
C ALA A 242 -7.83 -0.73 -7.81
N PHE A 243 -6.70 -0.92 -7.10
CA PHE A 243 -5.55 -1.64 -7.65
C PHE A 243 -5.95 -3.08 -8.00
N ALA A 244 -6.71 -3.76 -7.13
CA ALA A 244 -7.20 -5.10 -7.42
C ALA A 244 -8.10 -5.14 -8.67
N ALA A 245 -8.98 -4.15 -8.84
CA ALA A 245 -9.88 -4.05 -9.98
C ALA A 245 -9.20 -3.59 -11.29
N SER A 246 -7.92 -3.22 -11.25
CA SER A 246 -7.19 -2.70 -12.41
C SER A 246 -6.74 -3.78 -13.38
N VAL A 247 -6.17 -3.33 -14.50
CA VAL A 247 -5.54 -4.18 -15.53
C VAL A 247 -4.28 -4.91 -15.05
N LEU A 248 -3.76 -4.58 -13.87
CA LEU A 248 -2.58 -5.26 -13.31
C LEU A 248 -2.84 -6.76 -13.13
N LEU A 249 -1.81 -7.56 -13.36
CA LEU A 249 -1.84 -9.01 -13.22
C LEU A 249 -1.84 -9.42 -11.74
N GLU A 250 -2.50 -10.53 -11.41
CA GLU A 250 -2.35 -11.18 -10.12
C GLU A 250 -1.05 -11.99 -10.11
N ALA A 251 -0.02 -11.49 -9.43
CA ALA A 251 1.22 -12.26 -9.24
C ALA A 251 1.07 -13.30 -8.11
N TRP A 252 0.30 -12.96 -7.08
CA TRP A 252 -0.02 -13.83 -5.96
C TRP A 252 -1.18 -13.28 -5.13
N LYS A 253 -1.92 -14.15 -4.44
CA LYS A 253 -2.85 -13.75 -3.37
C LYS A 253 -2.81 -14.77 -2.24
N SER A 254 -3.05 -14.32 -1.02
CA SER A 254 -3.03 -15.23 0.12
C SER A 254 -4.20 -16.22 0.09
N PRO A 255 -4.02 -17.44 0.66
CA PRO A 255 -5.12 -18.42 0.77
C PRO A 255 -6.34 -17.87 1.51
N SER A 256 -6.14 -16.87 2.39
CA SER A 256 -7.20 -16.17 3.12
C SER A 256 -8.08 -15.26 2.25
N VAL A 257 -7.69 -14.99 0.99
CA VAL A 257 -8.53 -14.33 -0.02
C VAL A 257 -9.26 -15.39 -0.85
N SER A 258 -10.56 -15.61 -0.57
CA SER A 258 -11.37 -16.58 -1.31
C SER A 258 -11.47 -16.24 -2.80
N SER A 259 -11.47 -17.25 -3.68
CA SER A 259 -11.53 -17.06 -5.13
C SER A 259 -12.78 -16.29 -5.56
N SER A 260 -13.95 -16.62 -4.99
CA SER A 260 -15.21 -15.90 -5.27
C SER A 260 -15.19 -14.43 -4.82
N ARG A 261 -14.42 -14.08 -3.78
CA ARG A 261 -14.23 -12.69 -3.39
C ARG A 261 -13.26 -11.99 -4.33
N TRP A 262 -12.16 -12.65 -4.68
CA TRP A 262 -11.17 -12.11 -5.60
C TRP A 262 -11.77 -11.82 -6.97
N GLU A 263 -12.51 -12.75 -7.56
CA GLU A 263 -13.20 -12.55 -8.84
C GLU A 263 -14.18 -11.36 -8.80
N ARG A 264 -14.87 -11.16 -7.68
CA ARG A 264 -15.74 -9.99 -7.50
C ARG A 264 -14.97 -8.68 -7.41
N LEU A 265 -13.75 -8.68 -6.87
CA LEU A 265 -12.89 -7.50 -6.85
C LEU A 265 -12.31 -7.21 -8.23
N ARG A 266 -11.92 -8.24 -8.99
CA ARG A 266 -11.37 -8.13 -10.36
C ARG A 266 -12.38 -7.63 -11.41
N LYS A 267 -13.69 -7.80 -11.16
CA LYS A 267 -14.77 -7.41 -12.08
C LYS A 267 -15.33 -5.99 -11.84
N ARG A 268 -14.80 -5.25 -10.86
CA ARG A 268 -15.31 -3.95 -10.45
C ARG A 268 -14.85 -2.80 -11.35
#